data_AF-A0A327LNZ2-F1
#
_entry.id   AF-A0A327LNZ2-F1
#
_cell.length_a   1.000
_cell.length_b   1.000
_cell.length_c   1.000
_cell.angle_alpha   90.00
_cell.angle_beta   90.00
_cell.angle_gamma   90.00
#
_symmetry.space_group_name_H-M   'P 1'
#
loop_
_entity.id
_entity.type
_entity.pdbx_description
1 polymer ?
#
loop_
_entity_poly.entity_id
_entity_poly.type
_entity_poly.pdbx_seq_one_letter_code
_entity_poly.pdbx_strand_id
1 'polypeptide(L)'
;MRFDLLESTIESSTLSQESIILLGGPIANNVAKHFWPEVEKRVPYAISLETQSISSANATYEPKEDADGLLSVDYSLVVKMRRNSGKFLFLFAGCHGFGTSGSTRIVSDPDLVRDLAKRVGDREFVAIVKSTINKGIVDAVEVVDAYNFA
;
A
#
# COMPACT_ATOMS: atom_id res chain seq x y z
N MET A 1 4.59 -26.86 -8.00
CA MET A 1 5.65 -25.97 -8.51
C MET A 1 6.26 -25.28 -7.30
N ARG A 2 7.47 -25.69 -6.89
CA ARG A 2 8.19 -25.07 -5.77
C ARG A 2 8.93 -23.89 -6.36
N PHE A 3 8.50 -22.67 -6.04
CA PHE A 3 9.32 -21.50 -6.36
C PHE A 3 10.45 -21.50 -5.34
N ASP A 4 11.61 -21.98 -5.76
CA ASP A 4 12.84 -21.65 -5.06
C ASP A 4 13.04 -20.16 -5.29
N LEU A 5 12.60 -19.36 -4.31
CA LEU A 5 13.04 -17.97 -4.19
C LEU A 5 14.56 -18.07 -4.04
N LEU A 6 15.27 -17.86 -5.15
CA LEU A 6 16.67 -17.50 -5.09
C LEU A 6 16.75 -16.38 -4.05
N GLU A 7 17.53 -16.58 -3.00
CA GLU A 7 18.10 -15.48 -2.24
C GLU A 7 19.04 -14.73 -3.19
N SER A 8 18.48 -14.13 -4.24
CA SER A 8 19.17 -13.11 -4.99
C SER A 8 19.25 -11.95 -4.02
N THR A 9 20.40 -11.82 -3.36
CA THR A 9 20.78 -10.60 -2.67
C THR A 9 20.74 -9.50 -3.71
N ILE A 10 19.58 -8.85 -3.88
CA ILE A 10 19.45 -7.72 -4.79
C ILE A 10 20.38 -6.66 -4.24
N GLU A 11 21.46 -6.37 -4.96
CA GLU A 11 22.41 -5.36 -4.51
C GLU A 11 21.68 -4.02 -4.34
N SER A 12 21.99 -3.32 -3.25
CA SER A 12 21.41 -2.01 -2.93
C SER A 12 21.63 -0.99 -4.07
N SER A 13 22.74 -1.11 -4.79
CA SER A 13 23.06 -0.37 -6.02
C SER A 13 21.98 -0.54 -7.10
N THR A 14 21.53 -1.77 -7.37
CA THR A 14 20.48 -2.06 -8.36
C THR A 14 19.13 -1.48 -7.93
N LEU A 15 18.78 -1.60 -6.64
CA LEU A 15 17.58 -0.99 -6.10
C LEU A 15 17.61 0.53 -6.22
N SER A 16 18.76 1.18 -6.26
CA SER A 16 18.85 2.64 -6.36
C SER A 16 18.51 3.22 -7.75
N GLN A 17 18.68 2.42 -8.82
CA GLN A 17 18.63 2.91 -10.19
C GLN A 17 17.31 2.65 -10.93
N GLU A 18 16.44 1.81 -10.36
CA GLU A 18 15.18 1.43 -10.98
C GLU A 18 13.95 2.04 -10.32
N SER A 19 12.86 2.09 -11.09
CA SER A 19 11.54 2.29 -10.48
C SER A 19 11.07 0.99 -9.86
N ILE A 20 10.52 1.06 -8.65
CA ILE A 20 10.23 -0.11 -7.82
C ILE A 20 8.73 -0.17 -7.56
N ILE A 21 8.15 -1.37 -7.67
CA ILE A 21 6.82 -1.68 -7.17
C ILE A 21 6.98 -2.65 -6.00
N LEU A 22 6.44 -2.28 -4.84
CA LEU A 22 6.47 -3.07 -3.62
C LEU A 22 5.06 -3.53 -3.27
N LEU A 23 4.91 -4.83 -3.07
CA LEU A 23 3.68 -5.45 -2.58
C LEU A 23 3.92 -5.93 -1.15
N GLY A 24 3.08 -5.48 -0.22
CA GLY A 24 3.17 -5.77 1.20
C GLY A 24 3.86 -4.66 1.99
N GLY A 25 3.41 -4.49 3.23
CA GLY A 25 3.91 -3.46 4.14
C GLY A 25 5.24 -3.80 4.82
N PRO A 26 5.81 -2.84 5.57
CA PRO A 26 7.12 -2.97 6.21
C PRO A 26 7.18 -3.98 7.36
N ILE A 27 6.02 -4.55 7.76
CA ILE A 27 5.90 -5.57 8.80
C ILE A 27 6.45 -6.91 8.29
N ALA A 28 5.95 -7.35 7.14
CA ALA A 28 6.22 -8.68 6.59
C ALA A 28 7.21 -8.66 5.40
N ASN A 29 7.41 -7.51 4.75
CA ASN A 29 8.28 -7.39 3.58
C ASN A 29 9.56 -6.60 3.93
N ASN A 30 10.72 -7.29 3.95
CA ASN A 30 12.02 -6.69 4.25
C ASN A 30 12.44 -5.58 3.28
N VAL A 31 12.03 -5.67 2.01
CA VAL A 31 12.30 -4.63 1.02
C VAL A 31 11.43 -3.41 1.31
N ALA A 32 10.14 -3.58 1.61
CA ALA A 32 9.27 -2.49 2.06
C ALA A 32 9.78 -1.85 3.36
N LYS A 33 10.27 -2.66 4.30
CA LYS A 33 10.90 -2.19 5.53
C LYS A 33 12.13 -1.32 5.27
N HIS A 34 12.94 -1.67 4.27
CA HIS A 34 14.10 -0.87 3.87
C HIS A 34 13.71 0.53 3.37
N PHE A 35 12.62 0.64 2.60
CA PHE A 35 12.14 1.91 2.05
C PHE A 35 11.23 2.71 3.00
N TRP A 36 10.67 2.08 4.03
CA TRP A 36 9.70 2.70 4.93
C TRP A 36 10.18 4.00 5.58
N PRO A 37 11.42 4.12 6.09
CA PRO A 37 11.89 5.38 6.67
C PRO A 37 11.90 6.57 5.70
N GLU A 38 11.98 6.33 4.38
CA GLU A 38 11.86 7.37 3.36
C GLU A 38 10.39 7.77 3.15
N VAL A 39 9.49 6.77 3.11
CA VAL A 39 8.05 6.95 2.95
C VAL A 39 7.44 7.68 4.15
N GLU A 40 7.70 7.20 5.37
CA GLU A 40 7.11 7.67 6.63
C GLU A 40 7.39 9.16 6.90
N LYS A 41 8.54 9.67 6.44
CA LYS A 41 8.89 11.09 6.57
C LYS A 41 8.05 12.02 5.67
N ARG A 42 7.37 11.47 4.67
CA ARG A 42 6.68 12.25 3.62
C ARG A 42 5.17 12.07 3.66
N VAL A 43 4.68 10.98 4.23
CA VAL A 43 3.25 10.68 4.30
C VAL A 43 2.68 11.06 5.67
N PRO A 44 1.45 11.60 5.75
CA PRO A 44 0.81 11.96 7.02
C PRO A 44 0.19 10.74 7.73
N TYR A 45 0.72 9.54 7.49
CA TYR A 45 0.16 8.29 7.99
C TYR A 45 1.20 7.47 8.75
N ALA A 46 0.77 6.84 9.83
CA ALA A 46 1.55 5.87 10.60
C ALA A 46 0.93 4.48 10.49
N ILE A 47 1.77 3.44 10.51
CA ILE A 47 1.34 2.04 10.54
C ILE A 47 1.56 1.50 11.96
N SER A 48 0.49 1.03 12.60
CA SER A 48 0.57 0.32 13.88
C SER A 48 0.85 -1.15 13.63
N LEU A 49 1.94 -1.66 14.22
CA LEU A 49 2.29 -3.09 14.14
C LEU A 49 1.39 -3.96 15.03
N GLU A 50 0.97 -3.42 16.18
CA GLU A 50 0.18 -4.14 17.17
C GLU A 50 -1.26 -4.35 16.69
N THR A 51 -1.88 -3.28 16.18
CA THR A 51 -3.27 -3.31 15.74
C THR A 51 -3.44 -3.51 14.24
N GLN A 52 -2.34 -3.62 13.49
CA GLN A 52 -2.33 -3.71 12.03
C GLN A 52 -3.28 -2.66 11.42
N SER A 53 -3.12 -1.42 11.84
CA SER A 53 -3.98 -0.30 11.43
C SER A 53 -3.14 0.81 10.81
N ILE A 54 -3.81 1.67 10.04
CA ILE A 54 -3.21 2.88 9.49
C ILE A 54 -3.87 4.07 10.17
N SER A 55 -3.08 4.99 10.70
CA SER A 55 -3.60 6.19 11.35
C SER A 55 -3.08 7.45 10.68
N SER A 56 -3.88 8.51 10.75
CA SER A 56 -3.53 9.89 10.41
C SER A 56 -3.89 10.80 11.58
N ALA A 57 -3.64 12.09 11.46
CA ALA A 57 -4.10 13.07 12.44
C ALA A 57 -5.64 13.09 12.64
N ASN A 58 -6.41 12.69 11.63
CA ASN A 58 -7.87 12.88 11.61
C ASN A 58 -8.67 11.57 11.65
N ALA A 59 -8.02 10.42 11.43
CA ALA A 59 -8.71 9.14 11.29
C ALA A 59 -7.78 7.96 11.57
N THR A 60 -8.37 6.87 12.06
CA THR A 60 -7.74 5.55 12.17
C THR A 60 -8.54 4.58 11.30
N TYR A 61 -7.82 3.82 10.48
CA TYR A 61 -8.33 2.84 9.54
C TYR A 61 -7.96 1.45 10.04
N GLU A 62 -8.90 0.82 10.73
CA GLU A 62 -8.73 -0.49 11.37
C GLU A 62 -9.47 -1.57 10.57
N PRO A 63 -8.84 -2.75 10.37
CA PRO A 63 -9.51 -3.90 9.78
C PRO A 63 -10.77 -4.28 10.55
N LYS A 64 -11.74 -4.89 9.87
CA LYS A 64 -12.99 -5.34 10.49
C LYS A 64 -13.24 -6.80 10.19
N GLU A 65 -13.80 -7.49 11.17
CA GLU A 65 -14.28 -8.86 11.04
C GLU A 65 -15.81 -8.87 10.92
N ASP A 66 -16.37 -9.89 10.28
CA ASP A 66 -17.80 -10.16 10.27
C ASP A 66 -18.26 -10.92 11.54
N ALA A 67 -19.52 -11.33 11.56
CA ALA A 67 -20.10 -12.04 12.70
C ALA A 67 -19.44 -13.42 12.98
N ASP A 68 -18.77 -13.99 11.98
CA ASP A 68 -18.08 -15.28 12.08
C ASP A 68 -16.59 -15.11 12.45
N GLY A 69 -16.14 -13.88 12.69
CA GLY A 69 -14.73 -13.56 12.98
C GLY A 69 -13.85 -13.59 11.74
N LEU A 70 -14.42 -13.57 10.54
CA LEU A 70 -13.66 -13.52 9.29
C LEU A 70 -13.44 -12.08 8.85
N LEU A 71 -12.27 -11.80 8.29
CA LEU A 71 -11.96 -10.46 7.80
C LEU A 71 -12.94 -10.01 6.70
N SER A 72 -13.67 -8.93 6.97
CA SER A 72 -14.68 -8.35 6.08
C SER A 72 -14.26 -7.01 5.50
N VAL A 73 -13.35 -6.29 6.18
CA VAL A 73 -12.73 -5.08 5.67
C VAL A 73 -11.24 -5.10 5.98
N ASP A 74 -10.43 -4.78 4.99
CA ASP A 74 -9.00 -4.51 5.16
C ASP A 74 -8.68 -3.11 4.61
N TYR A 75 -7.65 -2.48 5.15
CA TYR A 75 -7.16 -1.20 4.69
C TYR A 75 -5.74 -1.32 4.17
N SER A 76 -5.38 -0.39 3.30
CA SER A 76 -4.06 -0.36 2.71
C SER A 76 -3.60 1.05 2.43
N LEU A 77 -2.29 1.24 2.58
CA LEU A 77 -1.59 2.44 2.21
C LEU A 77 -1.04 2.25 0.79
N VAL A 78 -1.39 3.15 -0.11
CA VAL A 78 -0.85 3.15 -1.47
C VAL A 78 -0.08 4.42 -1.73
N VAL A 79 1.21 4.28 -2.00
CA VAL A 79 2.13 5.42 -2.16
C VAL A 79 2.69 5.41 -3.57
N LYS A 80 2.69 6.58 -4.20
CA LYS A 80 3.51 6.90 -5.37
C LYS A 80 4.42 8.05 -4.99
N MET A 81 5.73 7.82 -4.98
CA MET A 81 6.70 8.86 -4.72
C MET A 81 7.92 8.75 -5.63
N ARG A 82 8.52 9.89 -5.94
CA ARG A 82 9.83 10.00 -6.55
C ARG A 82 10.89 9.88 -5.46
N ARG A 83 11.86 9.02 -5.71
CA ARG A 83 13.04 8.82 -4.86
C ARG A 83 14.11 9.84 -5.21
N ASN A 84 15.14 9.94 -4.37
CA ASN A 84 16.30 10.81 -4.62
C ASN A 84 17.00 10.54 -5.97
N SER A 85 16.92 9.32 -6.50
CA SER A 85 17.45 8.97 -7.83
C SER A 85 16.61 9.51 -8.99
N GLY A 86 15.48 10.17 -8.71
CA GLY A 86 14.52 10.62 -9.71
C GLY A 86 13.56 9.53 -10.21
N LYS A 87 13.74 8.27 -9.79
CA LYS A 87 12.89 7.13 -10.14
C LYS A 87 11.68 7.03 -9.21
N PHE A 88 10.63 6.30 -9.63
CA PHE A 88 9.42 6.14 -8.83
C PHE A 88 9.48 4.92 -7.91
N LEU A 89 8.90 5.07 -6.73
CA LEU A 89 8.52 4.00 -5.81
C LEU A 89 7.00 3.95 -5.78
N PHE A 90 6.45 2.77 -6.04
CA PHE A 90 5.08 2.43 -5.75
C PHE A 90 5.06 1.43 -4.59
N LEU A 91 4.31 1.73 -3.54
CA LEU A 91 4.12 0.83 -2.41
C LEU A 91 2.63 0.53 -2.25
N PHE A 92 2.27 -0.74 -2.19
CA PHE A 92 0.94 -1.24 -1.88
C PHE A 92 1.02 -2.04 -0.58
N ALA A 93 0.64 -1.44 0.53
CA ALA A 93 0.82 -2.01 1.87
C ALA A 93 -0.52 -2.15 2.58
N GLY A 94 -1.13 -3.34 2.47
CA GLY A 94 -2.29 -3.71 3.26
C GLY A 94 -1.94 -4.25 4.64
N CYS A 95 -2.91 -4.19 5.55
CA CYS A 95 -2.74 -4.67 6.92
C CYS A 95 -2.73 -6.20 6.99
N HIS A 96 -3.68 -6.89 6.33
CA HIS A 96 -3.85 -8.35 6.39
C HIS A 96 -3.70 -9.06 5.03
N GLY A 97 -3.01 -8.44 4.06
CA GLY A 97 -2.72 -9.03 2.75
C GLY A 97 -3.86 -8.90 1.73
N PHE A 98 -5.13 -8.99 2.15
CA PHE A 98 -6.28 -8.67 1.30
C PHE A 98 -6.27 -7.20 0.86
N GLY A 99 -5.86 -6.30 1.75
CA GLY A 99 -5.65 -4.89 1.45
C GLY A 99 -4.53 -4.69 0.42
N THR A 100 -3.45 -5.49 0.50
CA THR A 100 -2.36 -5.44 -0.49
C THR A 100 -2.86 -5.86 -1.86
N SER A 101 -3.56 -6.99 -1.96
CA SER A 101 -4.08 -7.46 -3.24
C SER A 101 -5.18 -6.54 -3.80
N GLY A 102 -6.11 -6.09 -2.95
CA GLY A 102 -7.18 -5.19 -3.31
C GLY A 102 -6.67 -3.84 -3.81
N SER A 103 -5.68 -3.26 -3.13
CA SER A 103 -5.11 -1.98 -3.56
C SER A 103 -4.40 -2.01 -4.91
N THR A 104 -3.92 -3.17 -5.40
CA THR A 104 -3.39 -3.24 -6.78
C THR A 104 -4.44 -2.92 -7.84
N ARG A 105 -5.74 -2.98 -7.50
CA ARG A 105 -6.82 -2.55 -8.41
C ARG A 105 -6.78 -1.05 -8.70
N ILE A 106 -6.23 -0.21 -7.82
CA ILE A 106 -6.22 1.24 -8.05
C ILE A 106 -5.32 1.66 -9.22
N VAL A 107 -4.45 0.77 -9.70
CA VAL A 107 -3.57 1.02 -10.86
C VAL A 107 -3.95 0.19 -12.09
N SER A 108 -4.95 -0.68 -11.98
CA SER A 108 -5.39 -1.55 -13.09
C SER A 108 -6.85 -1.36 -13.47
N ASP A 109 -7.70 -0.89 -12.56
CA ASP A 109 -9.10 -0.55 -12.83
C ASP A 109 -9.22 0.90 -13.32
N PRO A 110 -9.70 1.15 -14.56
CA PRO A 110 -9.80 2.49 -15.13
C PRO A 110 -10.67 3.45 -14.32
N ASP A 111 -11.72 2.97 -13.65
CA ASP A 111 -12.60 3.83 -12.85
C ASP A 111 -11.92 4.29 -11.57
N LEU A 112 -11.23 3.38 -10.88
CA LEU A 112 -10.46 3.72 -9.69
C LEU A 112 -9.26 4.61 -10.02
N VAL A 113 -8.56 4.34 -11.12
CA VAL A 113 -7.46 5.20 -11.60
C VAL A 113 -7.98 6.61 -11.86
N ARG A 114 -9.14 6.74 -12.52
CA ARG A 114 -9.75 8.06 -12.77
C ARG A 114 -10.18 8.75 -11.49
N ASP A 115 -10.77 8.04 -10.52
CA ASP A 115 -11.15 8.64 -9.24
C ASP A 115 -9.92 9.15 -8.47
N LEU A 116 -8.87 8.33 -8.40
CA LEU A 116 -7.62 8.71 -7.76
C LEU A 116 -6.99 9.92 -8.47
N ALA A 117 -6.92 9.91 -9.80
CA ALA A 117 -6.39 11.02 -10.57
C ALA A 117 -7.17 12.33 -10.36
N LYS A 118 -8.49 12.29 -10.14
CA LYS A 118 -9.28 13.48 -9.78
C LYS A 118 -8.91 14.05 -8.41
N ARG A 119 -8.51 13.19 -7.46
CA ARG A 119 -8.16 13.60 -6.09
C ARG A 119 -6.74 14.14 -5.99
N VAL A 120 -5.76 13.51 -6.66
CA VAL A 120 -4.33 13.82 -6.47
C VAL A 120 -3.59 14.26 -7.73
N GLY A 121 -4.20 14.13 -8.91
CA GLY A 121 -3.56 14.40 -10.20
C GLY A 121 -2.37 13.48 -10.47
N ASP A 122 -1.37 13.99 -11.19
CA ASP A 122 -0.15 13.24 -11.54
C ASP A 122 0.97 13.34 -10.50
N ARG A 123 0.70 13.97 -9.35
CA ARG A 123 1.68 14.27 -8.30
C ARG A 123 2.13 13.03 -7.54
N GLU A 124 3.09 13.21 -6.64
CA GLU A 124 3.37 12.23 -5.60
C GLU A 124 2.20 12.23 -4.61
N PHE A 125 1.77 11.03 -4.24
CA PHE A 125 0.57 10.87 -3.44
C PHE A 125 0.67 9.67 -2.51
N VAL A 126 -0.18 9.71 -1.50
CA VAL A 126 -0.54 8.56 -0.68
C VAL A 126 -2.06 8.49 -0.62
N ALA A 127 -2.59 7.27 -0.69
CA ALA A 127 -4.01 7.00 -0.58
C ALA A 127 -4.25 5.91 0.45
N ILE A 128 -5.36 6.03 1.17
CA ILE A 128 -5.92 4.95 1.95
C ILE A 128 -6.99 4.27 1.11
N VAL A 129 -6.80 2.97 0.94
CA VAL A 129 -7.69 2.14 0.14
C VAL A 129 -8.35 1.12 1.04
N LYS A 130 -9.68 1.14 1.04
CA LYS A 130 -10.52 0.16 1.71
C LYS A 130 -10.81 -0.99 0.76
N SER A 131 -10.57 -2.20 1.22
CA SER A 131 -10.96 -3.44 0.54
C SER A 131 -12.10 -4.09 1.30
N THR A 132 -13.23 -4.30 0.64
CA THR A 132 -14.35 -5.07 1.19
C THR A 132 -14.19 -6.52 0.77
N ILE A 133 -14.28 -7.43 1.72
CA ILE A 133 -13.98 -8.85 1.55
C ILE A 133 -15.26 -9.64 1.75
N ASN A 134 -15.53 -10.55 0.82
CA ASN A 134 -16.66 -11.45 0.87
C ASN A 134 -16.16 -12.87 0.60
N LYS A 135 -16.37 -13.78 1.54
CA LYS A 135 -15.95 -15.19 1.45
C LYS A 135 -14.46 -15.35 1.07
N GLY A 136 -13.59 -14.52 1.67
CA GLY A 136 -12.14 -14.55 1.43
C GLY A 136 -11.71 -14.04 0.05
N ILE A 137 -12.55 -13.25 -0.63
CA ILE A 137 -12.23 -12.61 -1.91
C ILE A 137 -12.45 -11.10 -1.75
N VAL A 138 -11.54 -10.30 -2.29
CA VAL A 138 -11.76 -8.84 -2.39
C VAL A 138 -12.89 -8.58 -3.38
N ASP A 139 -14.04 -8.19 -2.85
CA ASP A 139 -15.26 -7.93 -3.60
C ASP A 139 -15.22 -6.52 -4.21
N ALA A 140 -14.97 -5.52 -3.36
CA ALA A 140 -14.95 -4.11 -3.74
C ALA A 140 -13.74 -3.37 -3.18
N VAL A 141 -13.33 -2.30 -3.86
CA VAL A 141 -12.20 -1.45 -3.49
C VAL A 141 -12.61 0.01 -3.62
N GLU A 142 -12.22 0.82 -2.64
CA GLU A 142 -12.56 2.24 -2.57
C GLU A 142 -11.38 3.07 -2.06
N VAL A 143 -11.12 4.23 -2.67
CA VAL A 143 -10.21 5.24 -2.14
C VAL A 143 -10.96 6.07 -1.09
N VAL A 144 -10.68 5.83 0.18
CA VAL A 144 -11.37 6.50 1.30
C VAL A 144 -10.69 7.80 1.73
N ASP A 145 -9.38 7.91 1.46
CA ASP A 145 -8.61 9.12 1.74
C ASP A 145 -7.43 9.22 0.76
N ALA A 146 -7.01 10.44 0.45
CA ALA A 146 -5.89 10.67 -0.44
C ALA A 146 -5.24 12.03 -0.18
N TYR A 147 -3.92 12.05 -0.12
CA TYR A 147 -3.11 13.23 0.11
C TYR A 147 -2.00 13.32 -0.93
N ASN A 148 -1.79 14.51 -1.48
CA ASN A 148 -0.64 14.81 -2.33
C ASN A 148 0.47 15.48 -1.50
N PHE A 149 1.72 15.11 -1.74
CA PHE A 149 2.88 15.61 -0.98
C PHE A 149 4.03 16.09 -1.86
N ALA A 150 3.68 16.65 -3.02
CA ALA A 150 4.58 17.31 -3.96
C ALA A 150 4.20 18.79 -4.14
#